data_AF-A0A8J4LS56-F1
#
_entry.id   AF-A0A8J4LS56-F1
#
_cell.length_a   1.000
_cell.length_b   1.000
_cell.length_c   1.000
_cell.angle_alpha   90.00
_cell.angle_beta   90.00
_cell.angle_gamma   90.00
#
_symmetry.space_group_name_H-M   'P 1'
#
loop_
_entity.id
_entity.type
_entity.pdbx_description
1 polymer ?
#
loop_
_entity_poly.entity_id
_entity_poly.type
_entity_poly.pdbx_seq_one_letter_code
_entity_poly.pdbx_strand_id
1 'polypeptide(L)'
;MMHHRIFPRNICSLAGFILVLILATAKSITISRPPLLPGQHCCPVNESLFWKKKVHGLNSAASKQLEPFLSYEFLLPQLQLMAGLKYPSSAKRLRKFVSNLMTGDRPLKVGIVGGSISWGQGTTAHGVRDWFSIFMTWLVRGQTPGVEALRVYVPRVRGFGFRIKFTIFYGKFCRISILHPPPHSASLSKASVSRVPVIGRNGCIPGTPSFYMVLCWEHSVDPDVDLILVEYVFNDGVDDRIKNNGAVRWVEQLVRRLMALPGRPAVVLVQVPHVHLTYFDPFFRTSEDLEGAVAAYYDVPTVSLRDALYPLNVHRPTEGFLWAQTYNEHHPGDAGHKALADLAVHLTQETVLGLLSYPPSRDEAEKVEGPLPPPMYSGNLPPSSSVCVVGFNFTSLVVTAEGWEWTNEGTPEKPKWGYVATEPGSQLVLQLTKRLAVEGAEALDGASTIADGSASIKGSTFPVLLHYLQSYVGMGTARVECGGECECTGVNVDALHAGRSSQTYMAAVMVTWINQTLDCELQITVLDKSRDVEGGHKFKVSGLVIAFGYDAAAVASVGKWHLPSDD
;
A
#
# COMPACT_ATOMS: atom_id res chain seq x y z
N MET A 1 -39.47 64.26 36.42
CA MET A 1 -39.11 64.31 37.85
C MET A 1 -38.34 63.03 38.14
N MET A 2 -37.08 62.95 38.56
CA MET A 2 -35.98 63.86 38.96
C MET A 2 -34.68 63.11 38.53
N HIS A 3 -33.76 63.71 37.76
CA HIS A 3 -32.49 64.34 38.22
C HIS A 3 -31.57 63.44 39.06
N HIS A 4 -30.47 62.93 38.50
CA HIS A 4 -29.11 63.51 38.37
C HIS A 4 -28.15 63.02 39.46
N ARG A 5 -26.97 62.53 39.04
CA ARG A 5 -25.67 63.10 39.42
C ARG A 5 -24.57 62.70 38.43
N ILE A 6 -23.68 63.66 38.20
CA ILE A 6 -22.60 63.68 37.22
C ILE A 6 -21.27 63.91 37.97
N PHE A 7 -20.16 63.46 37.35
CA PHE A 7 -18.74 63.91 37.41
C PHE A 7 -17.77 63.23 38.42
N PRO A 8 -16.42 63.23 38.17
CA PRO A 8 -15.66 63.72 36.99
C PRO A 8 -14.53 62.83 36.41
N ARG A 9 -13.97 63.34 35.29
CA ARG A 9 -12.79 62.95 34.48
C ARG A 9 -11.46 62.91 35.25
N ASN A 10 -10.52 62.07 34.77
CA ASN A 10 -9.09 62.36 34.48
C ASN A 10 -8.51 61.15 33.71
N ILE A 11 -8.15 61.26 32.42
CA ILE A 11 -6.82 61.63 31.87
C ILE A 11 -5.66 60.77 32.43
N CYS A 12 -5.29 59.73 31.66
CA CYS A 12 -3.92 59.20 31.48
C CYS A 12 -3.99 58.19 30.31
N SER A 13 -3.76 58.64 29.08
CA SER A 13 -2.45 58.71 28.40
C SER A 13 -2.05 57.38 27.73
N LEU A 14 -2.41 57.27 26.45
CA LEU A 14 -1.46 57.17 25.33
C LEU A 14 -0.31 56.14 25.38
N ALA A 15 -0.48 54.97 26.00
CA ALA A 15 0.50 53.86 25.89
C ALA A 15 -0.02 52.61 25.15
N GLY A 16 -1.33 52.55 24.83
CA GLY A 16 -1.97 51.36 24.25
C GLY A 16 -1.97 51.25 22.73
N PHE A 17 -1.64 52.32 21.99
CA PHE A 17 -1.79 52.36 20.52
C PHE A 17 -0.50 52.19 19.72
N ILE A 18 0.67 52.18 20.37
CA ILE A 18 1.96 51.98 19.69
C ILE A 18 2.37 50.49 19.64
N LEU A 19 1.81 49.64 20.51
CA LEU A 19 2.14 48.20 20.51
C LEU A 19 1.40 47.40 19.42
N VAL A 20 0.31 47.94 18.85
CA VAL A 20 -0.48 47.28 17.80
C VAL A 20 0.05 47.59 16.39
N LEU A 21 0.88 48.62 16.22
CA LEU A 21 1.48 48.97 14.92
C LEU A 21 2.91 48.45 14.72
N ILE A 22 3.57 47.92 15.75
CA ILE A 22 4.91 47.30 15.62
C ILE A 22 4.83 45.79 15.30
N LEU A 23 3.66 45.15 15.46
CA LEU A 23 3.45 43.74 15.09
C LEU A 23 3.01 43.53 13.63
N ALA A 24 2.76 44.60 12.87
CA ALA A 24 2.37 44.52 11.45
C ALA A 24 3.55 44.62 10.46
N THR A 25 4.79 44.74 10.94
CA THR A 25 6.01 44.78 10.11
C THR A 25 7.01 43.67 10.41
N ALA A 26 6.59 42.63 11.16
CA ALA A 26 7.26 41.35 11.10
C ALA A 26 6.96 40.74 9.72
N LYS A 27 7.74 41.19 8.71
CA LYS A 27 8.00 40.39 7.51
C LYS A 27 8.15 38.96 7.99
N SER A 28 7.33 38.06 7.44
CA SER A 28 7.58 36.63 7.51
C SER A 28 9.08 36.45 7.37
N ILE A 29 9.74 36.01 8.43
CA ILE A 29 11.06 35.42 8.29
C ILE A 29 10.74 34.13 7.57
N THR A 30 10.63 34.22 6.25
CA THR A 30 10.75 33.07 5.38
C THR A 30 12.15 32.57 5.69
N ILE A 31 12.24 31.54 6.54
CA ILE A 31 13.46 30.78 6.67
C ILE A 31 13.62 30.11 5.31
N SER A 32 14.18 30.83 4.34
CA SER A 32 14.62 30.28 3.08
C SER A 32 15.81 29.39 3.43
N ARG A 33 15.51 28.12 3.77
CA ARG A 33 16.56 27.10 3.81
C ARG A 33 17.11 26.97 2.39
N PRO A 34 18.43 26.83 2.22
CA PRO A 34 19.00 26.61 0.91
C PRO A 34 18.34 25.36 0.28
N PRO A 35 18.07 25.38 -1.03
CA PRO A 35 17.60 24.18 -1.72
C PRO A 35 18.64 23.08 -1.47
N LEU A 36 18.15 21.92 -1.06
CA LEU A 36 18.98 20.73 -0.88
C LEU A 36 19.65 20.42 -2.21
N LEU A 37 20.96 20.19 -2.18
CA LEU A 37 21.71 19.87 -3.39
C LEU A 37 21.19 18.53 -3.96
N PRO A 38 21.13 18.35 -5.29
CA PRO A 38 20.79 17.07 -5.89
C PRO A 38 21.69 15.96 -5.32
N GLY A 39 21.09 14.97 -4.64
CA GLY A 39 21.80 13.86 -4.01
C GLY A 39 22.03 13.97 -2.49
N GLN A 40 21.66 15.07 -1.82
CA GLN A 40 21.54 15.06 -0.36
C GLN A 40 20.26 14.32 0.05
N HIS A 41 20.44 13.09 0.52
CA HIS A 41 19.39 12.31 1.14
C HIS A 41 18.84 13.05 2.36
N CYS A 42 17.64 13.58 2.24
CA CYS A 42 16.95 14.24 3.33
C CYS A 42 16.46 13.19 4.33
N CYS A 43 16.47 13.56 5.61
CA CYS A 43 15.87 12.82 6.73
C CYS A 43 16.66 11.63 7.30
N PRO A 44 17.99 11.75 7.59
CA PRO A 44 18.68 10.72 8.36
C PRO A 44 18.01 10.56 9.73
N VAL A 45 17.99 9.34 10.24
CA VAL A 45 17.44 9.08 11.57
C VAL A 45 18.38 9.66 12.62
N ASN A 46 17.85 10.55 13.47
CA ASN A 46 18.61 11.02 14.62
C ASN A 46 18.59 9.95 15.71
N GLU A 47 19.60 9.08 15.72
CA GLU A 47 19.71 7.96 16.66
C GLU A 47 19.78 8.39 18.13
N SER A 48 20.14 9.65 18.42
CA SER A 48 20.11 10.16 19.81
C SER A 48 18.70 10.26 20.40
N LEU A 49 17.66 10.22 19.54
CA LEU A 49 16.26 10.20 19.95
C LEU A 49 15.77 8.79 20.29
N PHE A 50 16.57 7.75 20.03
CA PHE A 50 16.13 6.38 20.26
C PHE A 50 15.96 6.06 21.73
N TRP A 51 14.91 5.30 22.02
CA TRP A 51 14.62 4.83 23.36
C TRP A 51 14.03 3.41 23.34
N LYS A 52 14.18 2.69 24.46
CA LYS A 52 13.62 1.35 24.63
C LYS A 52 12.44 1.39 25.59
N LYS A 53 11.35 0.74 25.19
CA LYS A 53 10.18 0.57 26.05
C LYS A 53 10.55 -0.30 27.26
N LYS A 54 10.25 0.19 28.47
CA LYS A 54 10.34 -0.59 29.70
C LYS A 54 8.96 -1.13 30.05
N VAL A 55 8.85 -2.46 30.15
CA VAL A 55 7.63 -3.12 30.60
C VAL A 55 7.80 -3.55 32.04
N HIS A 56 6.97 -3.01 32.92
CA HIS A 56 6.96 -3.33 34.34
C HIS A 56 5.89 -4.40 34.65
N GLY A 57 6.05 -5.13 35.76
CA GLY A 57 5.04 -6.08 36.23
C GLY A 57 5.05 -7.46 35.56
N LEU A 58 5.98 -7.73 34.63
CA LEU A 58 6.19 -9.08 34.11
C LEU A 58 6.96 -9.92 35.14
N ASN A 59 6.50 -11.16 35.38
CA ASN A 59 7.29 -12.13 36.13
C ASN A 59 8.54 -12.55 35.33
N SER A 60 9.50 -13.17 35.99
CA SER A 60 10.80 -13.53 35.38
C SER A 60 10.67 -14.46 34.16
N ALA A 61 9.69 -15.38 34.17
CA ALA A 61 9.44 -16.29 33.06
C ALA A 61 8.89 -15.56 31.82
N ALA A 62 7.84 -14.75 32.01
CA ALA A 62 7.23 -13.95 30.94
C ALA A 62 8.22 -12.91 30.40
N SER A 63 8.98 -12.26 31.28
CA SER A 63 10.04 -11.33 30.87
C SER A 63 11.07 -12.02 29.98
N LYS A 64 11.53 -13.22 30.33
CA LYS A 64 12.51 -13.96 29.52
C LYS A 64 11.94 -14.42 28.17
N GLN A 65 10.68 -14.85 28.14
CA GLN A 65 10.03 -15.32 26.92
C GLN A 65 9.79 -14.18 25.92
N LEU A 66 9.44 -12.99 26.43
CA LEU A 66 9.05 -11.85 25.60
C LEU A 66 10.17 -10.86 25.30
N GLU A 67 11.30 -10.95 26.00
CA GLU A 67 12.45 -10.06 25.79
C GLU A 67 12.80 -9.86 24.31
N PRO A 68 12.83 -10.91 23.45
CA PRO A 68 13.14 -10.72 22.03
C PRO A 68 12.13 -9.86 21.27
N PHE A 69 10.85 -9.89 21.66
CA PHE A 69 9.79 -9.08 21.05
C PHE A 69 9.73 -7.68 21.67
N LEU A 70 10.05 -7.54 22.95
CA LEU A 70 10.01 -6.25 23.66
C LEU A 70 11.27 -5.41 23.43
N SER A 71 12.39 -6.03 23.04
CA SER A 71 13.63 -5.33 22.69
C SER A 71 13.56 -4.70 21.31
N TYR A 72 13.12 -3.44 21.28
CA TYR A 72 13.11 -2.59 20.09
C TYR A 72 13.45 -1.15 20.47
N GLU A 73 14.19 -0.46 19.60
CA GLU A 73 14.55 0.95 19.75
C GLU A 73 13.58 1.80 18.96
N PHE A 74 12.72 2.54 19.66
CA PHE A 74 11.73 3.43 19.08
C PHE A 74 12.31 4.81 18.78
N LEU A 75 11.93 5.38 17.64
CA LEU A 75 12.17 6.78 17.29
C LEU A 75 11.03 7.66 17.81
N LEU A 76 9.78 7.27 17.54
CA LEU A 76 8.59 7.99 18.01
C LEU A 76 8.54 7.99 19.53
N PRO A 77 8.28 9.13 20.20
CA PRO A 77 8.06 9.14 21.63
C PRO A 77 6.83 8.33 22.02
N GLN A 78 6.78 7.84 23.26
CA GLN A 78 5.71 6.95 23.73
C GLN A 78 4.30 7.50 23.50
N LEU A 79 4.08 8.80 23.72
CA LEU A 79 2.77 9.42 23.51
C LEU A 79 2.35 9.37 22.03
N GLN A 80 3.29 9.49 21.10
CA GLN A 80 3.04 9.43 19.66
C GLN A 80 2.85 8.01 19.17
N LEU A 81 3.52 7.02 19.79
CA LEU A 81 3.20 5.61 19.57
C LEU A 81 1.74 5.33 19.91
N MET A 82 1.28 5.81 21.08
CA MET A 82 -0.11 5.64 21.52
C MET A 82 -1.10 6.42 20.64
N ALA A 83 -0.77 7.67 20.28
CA ALA A 83 -1.61 8.48 19.40
C ALA A 83 -1.73 7.87 17.99
N GLY A 84 -0.65 7.26 17.49
CA GLY A 84 -0.64 6.59 16.19
C GLY A 84 -1.42 5.27 16.16
N LEU A 85 -1.83 4.70 17.30
CA LEU A 85 -2.78 3.58 17.35
C LEU A 85 -4.22 4.07 17.16
N LYS A 86 -4.53 4.54 15.96
CA LYS A 86 -5.82 5.16 15.59
C LYS A 86 -7.04 4.30 15.92
N TYR A 87 -6.95 3.00 15.67
CA TYR A 87 -7.99 2.05 16.06
C TYR A 87 -7.36 0.70 16.43
N PRO A 88 -7.22 0.36 17.71
CA PRO A 88 -6.61 -0.91 18.11
C PRO A 88 -7.51 -2.12 17.78
N SER A 89 -8.83 -1.92 17.67
CA SER A 89 -9.86 -2.96 17.48
C SER A 89 -9.89 -4.01 18.61
N SER A 90 -10.76 -5.01 18.54
CA SER A 90 -10.60 -6.22 19.36
C SER A 90 -9.51 -7.16 18.82
N ALA A 91 -9.01 -6.86 17.61
CA ALA A 91 -7.80 -7.40 17.02
C ALA A 91 -7.76 -8.92 16.92
N LYS A 92 -8.92 -9.60 16.86
CA LYS A 92 -9.03 -11.06 16.99
C LYS A 92 -8.11 -11.83 16.03
N ARG A 93 -8.04 -11.39 14.78
CA ARG A 93 -7.17 -12.00 13.77
C ARG A 93 -5.69 -11.69 14.00
N LEU A 94 -5.37 -10.46 14.39
CA LEU A 94 -4.00 -10.08 14.75
C LEU A 94 -3.52 -10.81 16.01
N ARG A 95 -4.39 -11.01 16.99
CA ARG A 95 -4.16 -11.82 18.20
C ARG A 95 -3.92 -13.28 17.84
N LYS A 96 -4.69 -13.88 16.93
CA LYS A 96 -4.42 -15.21 16.35
C LYS A 96 -3.03 -15.27 15.70
N PHE A 97 -2.68 -14.28 14.87
CA PHE A 97 -1.36 -14.20 14.26
C PHE A 97 -0.24 -14.11 15.30
N VAL A 98 -0.34 -13.19 16.27
CA VAL A 98 0.67 -12.98 17.32
C VAL A 98 0.78 -14.20 18.24
N SER A 99 -0.34 -14.86 18.55
CA SER A 99 -0.32 -16.12 19.31
C SER A 99 0.48 -17.19 18.55
N ASN A 100 0.24 -17.36 17.25
CA ASN A 100 1.01 -18.29 16.41
C ASN A 100 2.49 -17.86 16.29
N LEU A 101 2.76 -16.56 16.27
CA LEU A 101 4.12 -15.99 16.23
C LEU A 101 4.89 -16.35 17.51
N MET A 102 4.22 -16.27 18.66
CA MET A 102 4.78 -16.57 19.97
C MET A 102 5.00 -18.08 20.18
N THR A 103 4.13 -18.94 19.65
CA THR A 103 4.32 -20.39 19.72
C THR A 103 5.41 -20.87 18.78
N GLY A 104 5.44 -20.35 17.54
CA GLY A 104 6.48 -20.67 16.56
C GLY A 104 6.38 -22.10 16.02
N ASP A 105 5.20 -22.72 16.09
CA ASP A 105 4.98 -24.13 15.73
C ASP A 105 4.93 -24.37 14.20
N ARG A 106 4.81 -23.30 13.40
CA ARG A 106 4.76 -23.36 11.93
C ARG A 106 5.34 -22.09 11.30
N PRO A 107 5.68 -22.11 10.00
CA PRO A 107 6.09 -20.89 9.31
C PRO A 107 4.92 -19.91 9.26
N LEU A 108 5.25 -18.62 9.34
CA LEU A 108 4.28 -17.54 9.21
C LEU A 108 4.62 -16.66 8.02
N LYS A 109 3.59 -16.26 7.27
CA LYS A 109 3.71 -15.40 6.10
C LYS A 109 3.13 -14.02 6.39
N VAL A 110 3.93 -13.00 6.13
CA VAL A 110 3.54 -11.59 6.28
C VAL A 110 3.62 -10.92 4.91
N GLY A 111 2.50 -10.41 4.45
CA GLY A 111 2.39 -9.61 3.23
C GLY A 111 2.24 -8.14 3.54
N ILE A 112 2.63 -7.31 2.58
CA ILE A 112 2.23 -5.90 2.52
C ILE A 112 1.73 -5.58 1.12
N VAL A 113 0.61 -4.87 1.06
CA VAL A 113 0.08 -4.26 -0.15
C VAL A 113 -0.01 -2.75 0.06
N GLY A 114 0.41 -2.00 -0.95
CA GLY A 114 0.41 -0.56 -0.90
C GLY A 114 1.09 0.04 -2.12
N GLY A 115 1.28 1.35 -2.09
CA GLY A 115 1.88 2.10 -3.19
C GLY A 115 3.39 2.29 -3.08
N SER A 116 3.86 3.46 -3.52
CA SER A 116 5.29 3.78 -3.58
C SER A 116 5.95 3.85 -2.21
N ILE A 117 5.23 4.37 -1.20
CA ILE A 117 5.74 4.48 0.16
C ILE A 117 6.02 3.08 0.72
N SER A 118 5.04 2.19 0.67
CA SER A 118 5.20 0.82 1.17
C SER A 118 6.12 -0.07 0.32
N TRP A 119 6.31 0.26 -0.96
CA TRP A 119 7.42 -0.29 -1.74
C TRP A 119 8.79 0.13 -1.15
N GLY A 120 8.89 1.33 -0.57
CA GLY A 120 10.10 1.85 0.07
C GLY A 120 10.65 3.11 -0.61
N GLN A 121 9.84 3.84 -1.39
CA GLN A 121 10.25 5.10 -2.00
C GLN A 121 10.53 6.15 -0.92
N GLY A 122 11.66 6.86 -1.05
CA GLY A 122 12.06 7.92 -0.13
C GLY A 122 13.18 7.50 0.84
N THR A 123 13.37 6.19 1.05
CA THR A 123 14.49 5.68 1.84
C THR A 123 15.83 5.73 1.10
N THR A 124 16.92 5.82 1.86
CA THR A 124 18.30 5.75 1.34
C THR A 124 18.76 4.33 1.05
N ALA A 125 18.14 3.30 1.64
CA ALA A 125 18.53 1.91 1.49
C ALA A 125 17.30 0.98 1.45
N HIS A 126 16.76 0.78 0.25
CA HIS A 126 15.62 -0.11 0.03
C HIS A 126 15.96 -1.57 0.39
N GLY A 127 15.03 -2.28 1.03
CA GLY A 127 15.20 -3.61 1.60
C GLY A 127 15.87 -3.62 2.98
N VAL A 128 16.16 -2.44 3.55
CA VAL A 128 16.89 -2.29 4.82
C VAL A 128 16.26 -1.22 5.69
N ARG A 129 16.09 -0.01 5.16
CA ARG A 129 15.58 1.18 5.87
C ARG A 129 14.14 1.53 5.53
N ASP A 130 13.53 0.87 4.55
CA ASP A 130 12.08 0.93 4.38
C ASP A 130 11.37 0.26 5.55
N TRP A 131 10.18 0.77 5.85
CA TRP A 131 9.47 0.47 7.08
C TRP A 131 9.07 -1.01 7.19
N PHE A 132 8.72 -1.64 6.06
CA PHE A 132 8.38 -3.06 6.03
C PHE A 132 9.60 -3.94 6.32
N SER A 133 10.76 -3.63 5.75
CA SER A 133 12.01 -4.36 6.03
C SER A 133 12.46 -4.22 7.48
N ILE A 134 12.30 -3.03 8.08
CA ILE A 134 12.57 -2.83 9.52
C ILE A 134 11.63 -3.70 10.36
N PHE A 135 10.32 -3.68 10.06
CA PHE A 135 9.32 -4.47 10.77
C PHE A 135 9.58 -5.99 10.66
N MET A 136 9.86 -6.48 9.45
CA MET A 136 10.19 -7.89 9.22
C MET A 136 11.47 -8.32 9.92
N THR A 137 12.49 -7.46 9.94
CA THR A 137 13.73 -7.73 10.69
C THR A 137 13.46 -7.86 12.18
N TRP A 138 12.59 -7.02 12.75
CA TRP A 138 12.18 -7.12 14.14
C TRP A 138 11.39 -8.41 14.42
N LEU A 139 10.41 -8.77 13.58
CA LEU A 139 9.64 -10.02 13.74
C LEU A 139 10.54 -11.25 13.76
N VAL A 140 11.49 -11.33 12.82
CA VAL A 140 12.44 -12.45 12.71
C VAL A 140 13.36 -12.52 13.93
N ARG A 141 13.87 -11.38 14.41
CA ARG A 141 14.68 -11.34 15.66
C ARG A 141 13.89 -11.78 16.88
N GLY A 142 12.61 -11.40 16.97
CA GLY A 142 11.72 -11.83 18.03
C GLY A 142 11.52 -13.36 18.08
N GLN A 143 11.40 -13.99 16.91
CA GLN A 143 11.32 -15.44 16.82
C GLN A 143 12.68 -16.14 16.98
N THR A 144 13.76 -15.68 16.36
CA THR A 144 15.08 -16.33 16.45
C THR A 144 16.12 -15.35 16.99
N PRO A 145 16.28 -15.25 18.33
CA PRO A 145 17.28 -14.37 18.93
C PRO A 145 18.69 -14.75 18.44
N GLY A 146 19.41 -13.79 17.87
CA GLY A 146 20.77 -13.99 17.34
C GLY A 146 20.90 -14.14 15.81
N VAL A 147 19.79 -14.11 15.05
CA VAL A 147 19.85 -14.03 13.58
C VAL A 147 19.93 -12.56 13.15
N GLU A 148 20.99 -12.20 12.41
CA GLU A 148 21.14 -10.87 11.81
C GLU A 148 20.44 -10.78 10.44
N ALA A 149 19.58 -9.77 10.30
CA ALA A 149 19.00 -9.19 9.08
C ALA A 149 18.53 -10.16 7.97
N LEU A 150 17.20 -10.18 7.74
CA LEU A 150 16.64 -10.85 6.56
C LEU A 150 16.79 -9.92 5.33
N ARG A 151 17.30 -10.44 4.20
CA ARG A 151 17.01 -9.80 2.90
C ARG A 151 15.56 -10.13 2.55
N VAL A 152 14.68 -9.14 2.63
CA VAL A 152 13.28 -9.28 2.17
C VAL A 152 13.30 -9.71 0.70
N TYR A 153 12.59 -10.79 0.38
CA TYR A 153 12.47 -11.25 -1.01
C TYR A 153 11.59 -10.27 -1.78
N VAL A 154 12.23 -9.43 -2.59
CA VAL A 154 11.57 -8.64 -3.61
C VAL A 154 11.55 -9.51 -4.86
N PRO A 155 10.37 -9.93 -5.38
CA PRO A 155 10.32 -10.77 -6.56
C PRO A 155 11.01 -10.08 -7.74
N ARG A 156 12.13 -10.66 -8.21
CA ARG A 156 12.69 -10.29 -9.52
C ARG A 156 11.72 -10.79 -10.59
N VAL A 157 11.31 -9.87 -11.45
CA VAL A 157 10.62 -10.20 -12.71
C VAL A 157 11.51 -11.18 -13.48
N ARG A 158 11.00 -12.41 -13.73
CA ARG A 158 11.73 -13.44 -14.47
C ARG A 158 11.97 -12.98 -15.91
N GLY A 159 13.17 -12.49 -16.20
CA GLY A 159 13.72 -12.38 -17.55
C GLY A 159 14.98 -13.24 -17.65
N PHE A 160 14.88 -14.32 -18.43
CA PHE A 160 15.94 -15.22 -18.93
C PHE A 160 16.95 -15.84 -17.93
N GLY A 161 17.09 -17.15 -18.06
CA GLY A 161 17.96 -17.97 -17.20
C GLY A 161 19.44 -17.79 -17.49
N PHE A 162 20.18 -17.40 -16.46
CA PHE A 162 21.54 -17.86 -16.22
C PHE A 162 21.69 -18.17 -14.73
N ARG A 163 21.97 -19.44 -14.40
CA ARG A 163 22.34 -19.85 -13.04
C ARG A 163 23.79 -19.43 -12.80
N ILE A 164 23.99 -18.34 -12.07
CA ILE A 164 25.30 -18.01 -11.48
C ILE A 164 25.22 -18.38 -10.00
N LYS A 165 25.89 -19.47 -9.61
CA LYS A 165 26.16 -19.81 -8.19
C LYS A 165 27.25 -18.87 -7.69
N PHE A 166 26.91 -17.95 -6.78
CA PHE A 166 27.91 -17.32 -5.93
C PHE A 166 28.04 -18.11 -4.64
N THR A 167 29.16 -18.83 -4.49
CA THR A 167 29.60 -19.35 -3.20
C THR A 167 30.69 -18.41 -2.71
N ILE A 168 30.38 -17.56 -1.73
CA ILE A 168 31.37 -16.73 -1.05
C ILE A 168 31.88 -17.52 0.15
N PHE A 169 33.07 -18.10 0.01
CA PHE A 169 33.86 -18.59 1.16
C PHE A 169 34.77 -17.45 1.63
N TYR A 170 34.54 -16.94 2.84
CA TYR A 170 35.54 -16.16 3.54
C TYR A 170 36.62 -17.12 4.07
N GLY A 171 37.81 -17.04 3.49
CA GLY A 171 38.95 -17.85 3.90
C GLY A 171 39.50 -17.45 5.26
N LYS A 172 39.86 -18.45 6.07
CA LYS A 172 41.17 -18.55 6.73
C LYS A 172 41.41 -19.99 7.22
N PHE A 173 42.50 -20.58 6.71
CA PHE A 173 43.20 -21.80 7.11
C PHE A 173 42.45 -23.14 7.08
N CYS A 174 42.67 -23.88 5.99
CA CYS A 174 42.49 -25.32 5.92
C CYS A 174 43.79 -25.99 6.41
N ARG A 175 43.75 -26.70 7.54
CA ARG A 175 44.72 -27.75 7.87
C ARG A 175 43.96 -29.06 7.77
N ILE A 176 44.23 -29.83 6.71
CA ILE A 176 43.69 -31.17 6.53
C ILE A 176 44.43 -32.09 7.49
N SER A 177 43.71 -32.64 8.47
CA SER A 177 44.13 -33.81 9.23
C SER A 177 43.07 -34.88 9.09
N ILE A 178 43.43 -35.98 8.43
CA ILE A 178 42.65 -37.22 8.41
C ILE A 178 42.89 -37.91 9.76
N LEU A 179 41.86 -38.07 10.58
CA LEU A 179 41.88 -38.93 11.76
C LEU A 179 40.58 -39.73 11.86
N HIS A 180 40.75 -41.03 12.08
CA HIS A 180 39.73 -42.09 12.16
C HIS A 180 38.73 -41.86 13.32
N PRO A 181 37.55 -42.52 13.31
CA PRO A 181 36.55 -42.34 14.36
C PRO A 181 36.89 -43.19 15.61
N PRO A 182 36.67 -42.64 16.82
CA PRO A 182 36.43 -43.47 18.00
C PRO A 182 35.03 -43.21 18.62
N PRO A 183 34.58 -44.09 19.52
CA PRO A 183 33.21 -44.58 19.54
C PRO A 183 32.28 -43.84 20.51
N HIS A 184 30.99 -44.10 20.31
CA HIS A 184 29.85 -43.86 21.18
C HIS A 184 30.14 -43.34 22.60
N SER A 185 29.73 -42.11 22.87
CA SER A 185 29.21 -41.71 24.18
C SER A 185 28.03 -40.78 23.97
N ALA A 186 26.85 -41.24 24.37
CA ALA A 186 25.63 -40.45 24.38
C ALA A 186 25.79 -39.25 25.32
N SER A 187 25.72 -38.05 24.76
CA SER A 187 25.46 -36.82 25.50
C SER A 187 24.19 -36.22 24.91
N LEU A 188 23.16 -36.13 25.74
CA LEU A 188 21.90 -35.44 25.48
C LEU A 188 22.18 -33.98 25.06
N SER A 189 22.31 -33.73 23.76
CA SER A 189 22.19 -32.37 23.25
C SER A 189 20.72 -31.99 23.36
N LYS A 190 20.43 -31.00 24.22
CA LYS A 190 19.17 -30.27 24.22
C LYS A 190 18.88 -29.91 22.76
N ALA A 191 17.81 -30.46 22.21
CA ALA A 191 17.33 -30.13 20.88
C ALA A 191 17.29 -28.60 20.77
N SER A 192 18.08 -28.02 19.87
CA SER A 192 17.85 -26.67 19.42
C SER A 192 16.45 -26.69 18.80
N VAL A 193 15.47 -26.09 19.48
CA VAL A 193 14.17 -25.86 18.86
C VAL A 193 14.44 -24.94 17.68
N SER A 194 14.52 -25.53 16.49
CA SER A 194 14.59 -24.82 15.22
C SER A 194 13.26 -24.10 15.06
N ARG A 195 13.16 -22.88 15.62
CA ARG A 195 11.97 -22.04 15.45
C ARG A 195 11.78 -21.79 13.95
N VAL A 196 10.55 -21.98 13.52
CA VAL A 196 10.16 -22.05 12.11
C VAL A 196 10.09 -20.63 11.51
N PRO A 197 10.50 -20.37 10.26
CA PRO A 197 10.72 -19.00 9.79
C PRO A 197 9.45 -18.15 9.63
N VAL A 198 9.57 -16.85 9.93
CA VAL A 198 8.67 -15.80 9.40
C VAL A 198 9.17 -15.37 8.02
N ILE A 199 8.28 -15.34 7.04
CA ILE A 199 8.59 -14.97 5.65
C ILE A 199 7.81 -13.69 5.30
N GLY A 200 8.53 -12.66 4.86
CA GLY A 200 7.96 -11.40 4.41
C GLY A 200 7.89 -11.32 2.89
N ARG A 201 6.75 -10.85 2.35
CA ARG A 201 6.56 -10.51 0.94
C ARG A 201 6.14 -9.06 0.80
N ASN A 202 6.98 -8.24 0.16
CA ASN A 202 6.60 -6.91 -0.27
C ASN A 202 5.86 -7.00 -1.62
N GLY A 203 4.53 -6.93 -1.59
CA GLY A 203 3.65 -7.00 -2.75
C GLY A 203 3.24 -5.63 -3.29
N CYS A 204 3.89 -4.55 -2.85
CA CYS A 204 3.50 -3.18 -3.19
C CYS A 204 3.80 -2.84 -4.65
N ILE A 205 2.86 -2.15 -5.28
CA ILE A 205 2.98 -1.68 -6.66
C ILE A 205 2.96 -0.15 -6.66
N PRO A 206 4.09 0.52 -6.94
CA PRO A 206 4.15 1.97 -6.88
C PRO A 206 3.21 2.67 -7.86
N GLY A 207 2.52 3.72 -7.40
CA GLY A 207 1.66 4.55 -8.24
C GLY A 207 0.37 3.85 -8.66
N THR A 208 -0.17 2.99 -7.81
CA THR A 208 -1.48 2.34 -8.01
C THR A 208 -2.39 2.60 -6.80
N PRO A 209 -3.70 2.84 -7.01
CA PRO A 209 -4.68 2.96 -5.93
C PRO A 209 -5.08 1.58 -5.36
N SER A 210 -5.80 1.56 -4.24
CA SER A 210 -6.35 0.35 -3.62
C SER A 210 -7.24 -0.45 -4.58
N PHE A 211 -7.95 0.24 -5.48
CA PHE A 211 -8.78 -0.39 -6.51
C PHE A 211 -7.98 -1.33 -7.43
N TYR A 212 -6.72 -1.01 -7.73
CA TYR A 212 -5.84 -1.93 -8.46
C TYR A 212 -5.67 -3.22 -7.68
N MET A 213 -5.46 -3.11 -6.36
CA MET A 213 -5.23 -4.26 -5.50
C MET A 213 -6.50 -5.08 -5.29
N VAL A 214 -7.69 -4.48 -5.30
CA VAL A 214 -8.98 -5.22 -5.31
C VAL A 214 -9.00 -6.24 -6.47
N LEU A 215 -8.45 -5.85 -7.63
CA LEU A 215 -8.48 -6.61 -8.86
C LEU A 215 -7.27 -7.55 -9.07
N CYS A 216 -6.12 -7.20 -8.49
CA CYS A 216 -4.83 -7.83 -8.83
C CYS A 216 -4.09 -8.39 -7.61
N TRP A 217 -4.75 -8.58 -6.47
CA TRP A 217 -4.13 -9.03 -5.22
C TRP A 217 -3.32 -10.34 -5.34
N GLU A 218 -3.71 -11.25 -6.24
CA GLU A 218 -3.09 -12.58 -6.43
C GLU A 218 -1.61 -12.47 -6.84
N HIS A 219 -1.23 -11.38 -7.51
CA HIS A 219 0.16 -11.10 -7.87
C HIS A 219 0.98 -10.54 -6.71
N SER A 220 0.33 -10.09 -5.64
CA SER A 220 0.95 -9.34 -4.55
C SER A 220 0.95 -10.08 -3.22
N VAL A 221 -0.02 -10.96 -2.97
CA VAL A 221 -0.24 -11.61 -1.68
C VAL A 221 -0.30 -13.13 -1.87
N ASP A 222 0.36 -13.86 -0.97
CA ASP A 222 0.26 -15.32 -0.92
C ASP A 222 -1.14 -15.74 -0.43
N PRO A 223 -1.79 -16.76 -1.01
CA PRO A 223 -3.13 -17.17 -0.59
C PRO A 223 -3.20 -17.72 0.84
N ASP A 224 -2.08 -18.24 1.35
CA ASP A 224 -1.88 -18.75 2.72
C ASP A 224 -1.16 -17.74 3.64
N VAL A 225 -1.22 -16.44 3.32
CA VAL A 225 -0.70 -15.37 4.18
C VAL A 225 -1.39 -15.35 5.55
N ASP A 226 -0.67 -14.94 6.60
CA ASP A 226 -1.16 -14.89 7.97
C ASP A 226 -1.42 -13.46 8.47
N LEU A 227 -0.64 -12.49 7.99
CA LEU A 227 -0.78 -11.06 8.28
C LEU A 227 -0.60 -10.26 6.99
N ILE A 228 -1.49 -9.31 6.72
CA ILE A 228 -1.39 -8.36 5.61
C ILE A 228 -1.46 -6.93 6.13
N LEU A 229 -0.46 -6.14 5.79
CA LEU A 229 -0.45 -4.70 6.02
C LEU A 229 -0.95 -4.00 4.75
N VAL A 230 -1.84 -3.01 4.89
CA VAL A 230 -2.51 -2.34 3.77
C VAL A 230 -2.31 -0.82 3.86
N GLU A 231 -1.72 -0.21 2.84
CA GLU A 231 -1.39 1.22 2.82
C GLU A 231 -1.73 1.87 1.47
N TYR A 232 -2.81 2.66 1.44
CA TYR A 232 -3.29 3.31 0.20
C TYR A 232 -3.78 4.74 0.36
N VAL A 233 -3.81 5.31 1.58
CA VAL A 233 -4.30 6.67 1.82
C VAL A 233 -3.62 7.69 0.91
N PHE A 234 -2.32 7.54 0.70
CA PHE A 234 -1.55 8.40 -0.18
C PHE A 234 -1.96 8.25 -1.66
N ASN A 235 -2.27 7.04 -2.12
CA ASN A 235 -2.53 6.71 -3.52
C ASN A 235 -4.00 6.85 -3.94
N ASP A 236 -4.93 6.69 -3.02
CA ASP A 236 -6.36 6.81 -3.30
C ASP A 236 -6.82 8.26 -3.41
N GLY A 237 -5.97 9.20 -2.96
CA GLY A 237 -6.24 10.63 -3.02
C GLY A 237 -7.34 11.05 -2.07
N VAL A 238 -7.98 12.18 -2.40
CA VAL A 238 -9.01 12.80 -1.56
C VAL A 238 -10.34 12.82 -2.30
N ASP A 239 -11.37 12.27 -1.66
CA ASP A 239 -12.77 12.42 -2.03
C ASP A 239 -13.51 13.01 -0.83
N ASP A 240 -14.05 14.21 -1.00
CA ASP A 240 -14.73 14.97 0.06
C ASP A 240 -16.17 14.49 0.31
N ARG A 241 -16.68 13.58 -0.54
CA ARG A 241 -18.00 12.98 -0.33
C ARG A 241 -17.94 12.00 0.81
N ILE A 242 -18.88 12.12 1.73
CA ILE A 242 -19.08 11.15 2.81
C ILE A 242 -19.83 9.91 2.29
N LYS A 243 -20.90 10.15 1.53
CA LYS A 243 -21.72 9.10 0.91
C LYS A 243 -21.17 8.77 -0.47
N ASN A 244 -21.09 7.48 -0.80
CA ASN A 244 -20.56 6.99 -2.08
C ASN A 244 -19.10 7.42 -2.35
N ASN A 245 -18.31 7.55 -1.28
CA ASN A 245 -16.88 7.80 -1.40
C ASN A 245 -16.19 6.61 -2.08
N GLY A 246 -15.56 6.82 -3.23
CA GLY A 246 -15.02 5.67 -3.97
C GLY A 246 -13.74 5.13 -3.39
N ALA A 247 -12.82 5.99 -2.95
CA ALA A 247 -11.59 5.57 -2.27
C ALA A 247 -11.90 4.64 -1.09
N VAL A 248 -12.81 5.07 -0.22
CA VAL A 248 -13.21 4.29 0.97
C VAL A 248 -13.95 3.01 0.58
N ARG A 249 -14.77 3.03 -0.48
CA ARG A 249 -15.44 1.83 -0.99
C ARG A 249 -14.47 0.80 -1.56
N TRP A 250 -13.37 1.23 -2.18
CA TRP A 250 -12.31 0.33 -2.66
C TRP A 250 -11.51 -0.26 -1.51
N VAL A 251 -11.21 0.53 -0.49
CA VAL A 251 -10.59 0.02 0.74
C VAL A 251 -11.49 -1.02 1.41
N GLU A 252 -12.80 -0.79 1.49
CA GLU A 252 -13.75 -1.80 1.98
C GLU A 252 -13.67 -3.09 1.16
N GLN A 253 -13.77 -3.00 -0.17
CA GLN A 253 -13.70 -4.18 -1.02
C GLN A 253 -12.38 -4.94 -0.85
N LEU A 254 -11.27 -4.22 -0.76
CA LEU A 254 -9.95 -4.80 -0.55
C LEU A 254 -9.87 -5.52 0.80
N VAL A 255 -10.26 -4.86 1.89
CA VAL A 255 -10.33 -5.46 3.23
C VAL A 255 -11.16 -6.74 3.21
N ARG A 256 -12.35 -6.71 2.59
CA ARG A 256 -13.21 -7.89 2.48
C ARG A 256 -12.53 -9.03 1.73
N ARG A 257 -11.90 -8.77 0.58
CA ARG A 257 -11.18 -9.81 -0.19
C ARG A 257 -10.05 -10.43 0.63
N LEU A 258 -9.22 -9.60 1.23
CA LEU A 258 -8.06 -10.06 2.01
C LEU A 258 -8.47 -10.85 3.25
N MET A 259 -9.51 -10.42 3.97
CA MET A 259 -10.04 -11.17 5.13
C MET A 259 -10.76 -12.46 4.73
N ALA A 260 -11.22 -12.56 3.48
CA ALA A 260 -11.88 -13.75 2.94
C ALA A 260 -10.88 -14.82 2.44
N LEU A 261 -9.57 -14.52 2.40
CA LEU A 261 -8.56 -15.51 2.03
C LEU A 261 -8.63 -16.77 2.92
N PRO A 262 -8.26 -17.96 2.40
CA PRO A 262 -8.46 -19.24 3.10
C PRO A 262 -7.88 -19.29 4.51
N GLY A 263 -6.71 -18.67 4.73
CA GLY A 263 -6.04 -18.62 6.03
C GLY A 263 -6.70 -17.71 7.08
N ARG A 264 -7.73 -16.95 6.70
CA ARG A 264 -8.36 -15.90 7.51
C ARG A 264 -7.33 -14.94 8.11
N PRO A 265 -6.45 -14.33 7.28
CA PRO A 265 -5.33 -13.54 7.77
C PRO A 265 -5.78 -12.36 8.63
N ALA A 266 -4.88 -11.92 9.51
CA ALA A 266 -4.94 -10.58 10.07
C ALA A 266 -4.75 -9.55 8.97
N VAL A 267 -5.58 -8.52 8.98
CA VAL A 267 -5.41 -7.33 8.13
C VAL A 267 -5.16 -6.16 9.06
N VAL A 268 -4.22 -5.28 8.72
CA VAL A 268 -3.94 -4.03 9.45
C VAL A 268 -3.89 -2.90 8.44
N LEU A 269 -4.68 -1.86 8.66
CA LEU A 269 -4.59 -0.63 7.88
C LEU A 269 -3.44 0.23 8.40
N VAL A 270 -2.58 0.68 7.49
CA VAL A 270 -1.47 1.59 7.76
C VAL A 270 -1.74 2.87 6.99
N GLN A 271 -1.97 3.96 7.71
CA GLN A 271 -2.44 5.21 7.14
C GLN A 271 -1.27 6.19 7.05
N VAL A 272 -0.98 6.64 5.84
CA VAL A 272 0.13 7.57 5.54
C VAL A 272 -0.45 8.80 4.85
N PRO A 273 -0.38 9.99 5.49
CA PRO A 273 -0.97 11.19 4.92
C PRO A 273 -0.16 11.70 3.73
N HIS A 274 -0.81 12.44 2.85
CA HIS A 274 -0.13 13.35 1.94
C HIS A 274 0.47 14.51 2.75
N VAL A 275 1.69 14.94 2.42
CA VAL A 275 2.35 16.07 3.08
C VAL A 275 2.98 16.96 2.03
N HIS A 276 2.60 18.24 2.03
CA HIS A 276 3.29 19.27 1.26
C HIS A 276 4.32 19.98 2.15
N LEU A 277 5.57 20.09 1.68
CA LEU A 277 6.64 20.73 2.46
C LEU A 277 6.48 22.25 2.57
N THR A 278 5.72 22.88 1.68
CA THR A 278 5.56 24.33 1.56
C THR A 278 4.31 24.88 2.25
N TYR A 279 3.28 24.05 2.44
CA TYR A 279 2.05 24.39 3.18
C TYR A 279 1.55 23.15 3.92
N PHE A 280 1.08 23.32 5.14
CA PHE A 280 0.59 22.19 5.91
C PHE A 280 -0.84 21.89 5.50
N ASP A 281 -1.09 20.65 5.08
CA ASP A 281 -2.47 20.19 4.96
C ASP A 281 -3.15 20.27 6.34
N PRO A 282 -4.44 20.64 6.38
CA PRO A 282 -5.22 20.48 7.59
C PRO A 282 -5.15 19.04 8.09
N PHE A 283 -5.38 18.84 9.40
CA PHE A 283 -5.38 17.49 9.97
C PHE A 283 -6.38 16.57 9.27
N PHE A 284 -7.56 17.10 8.93
CA PHE A 284 -8.55 16.46 8.05
C PHE A 284 -8.19 16.73 6.58
N ARG A 285 -8.75 15.95 5.63
CA ARG A 285 -8.53 15.98 4.16
C ARG A 285 -7.67 14.81 3.67
N THR A 286 -7.94 13.64 4.22
CA THR A 286 -7.32 12.37 3.82
C THR A 286 -8.40 11.30 3.77
N SER A 287 -8.24 10.26 2.95
CA SER A 287 -9.20 9.14 2.95
C SER A 287 -9.30 8.46 4.32
N GLU A 288 -8.23 8.55 5.13
CA GLU A 288 -8.20 8.00 6.48
C GLU A 288 -9.25 8.58 7.45
N ASP A 289 -9.83 9.75 7.14
CA ASP A 289 -10.91 10.35 7.90
C ASP A 289 -12.19 9.51 7.84
N LEU A 290 -12.43 8.82 6.72
CA LEU A 290 -13.60 8.00 6.49
C LEU A 290 -13.28 6.49 6.54
N GLU A 291 -12.05 6.07 6.24
CA GLU A 291 -11.61 4.68 6.40
C GLU A 291 -11.70 4.18 7.86
N GLY A 292 -11.72 5.08 8.84
CA GLY A 292 -11.97 4.73 10.24
C GLY A 292 -13.31 4.02 10.46
N ALA A 293 -14.34 4.32 9.66
CA ALA A 293 -15.62 3.61 9.72
C ALA A 293 -15.50 2.18 9.18
N VAL A 294 -14.73 1.97 8.11
CA VAL A 294 -14.41 0.64 7.57
C VAL A 294 -13.65 -0.17 8.61
N ALA A 295 -12.62 0.42 9.22
CA ALA A 295 -11.82 -0.21 10.27
C ALA A 295 -12.69 -0.71 11.44
N ALA A 296 -13.60 0.15 11.93
CA ALA A 296 -14.52 -0.20 13.00
C ALA A 296 -15.53 -1.28 12.62
N TYR A 297 -16.09 -1.20 11.41
CA TYR A 297 -17.12 -2.15 10.94
C TYR A 297 -16.56 -3.57 10.75
N TYR A 298 -15.33 -3.68 10.24
CA TYR A 298 -14.66 -4.96 10.00
C TYR A 298 -13.74 -5.40 11.15
N ASP A 299 -13.65 -4.62 12.23
CA ASP A 299 -12.78 -4.90 13.39
C ASP A 299 -11.31 -5.09 12.97
N VAL A 300 -10.83 -4.17 12.12
CA VAL A 300 -9.48 -4.17 11.53
C VAL A 300 -8.61 -3.15 12.26
N PRO A 301 -7.52 -3.56 12.92
CA PRO A 301 -6.58 -2.63 13.54
C PRO A 301 -6.03 -1.60 12.55
N THR A 302 -5.86 -0.36 12.99
CA THR A 302 -5.36 0.74 12.18
C THR A 302 -4.29 1.52 12.92
N VAL A 303 -3.17 1.78 12.23
CA VAL A 303 -2.15 2.74 12.67
C VAL A 303 -2.09 3.94 11.73
N SER A 304 -1.78 5.13 12.26
CA SER A 304 -1.72 6.37 11.48
C SER A 304 -0.43 7.14 11.76
N LEU A 305 0.33 7.39 10.68
CA LEU A 305 1.51 8.23 10.74
C LEU A 305 1.12 9.71 10.93
N ARG A 306 -0.03 10.13 10.39
CA ARG A 306 -0.59 11.46 10.60
C ARG A 306 -0.81 11.70 12.09
N ASP A 307 -1.54 10.81 12.75
CA ASP A 307 -1.90 10.98 14.15
C ASP A 307 -0.64 10.97 15.06
N ALA A 308 0.39 10.21 14.67
CA ALA A 308 1.68 10.19 15.36
C ALA A 308 2.50 11.47 15.15
N LEU A 309 2.64 11.95 13.92
CA LEU A 309 3.57 13.04 13.58
C LEU A 309 2.95 14.44 13.59
N TYR A 310 1.65 14.58 13.31
CA TYR A 310 1.00 15.89 13.22
C TYR A 310 1.17 16.74 14.49
N PRO A 311 1.01 16.20 15.73
CA PRO A 311 1.24 16.99 16.93
C PRO A 311 2.69 17.49 17.07
N LEU A 312 3.67 16.70 16.65
CA LEU A 312 5.10 17.04 16.68
C LEU A 312 5.51 18.01 15.56
N ASN A 313 4.65 18.18 14.57
CA ASN A 313 4.87 19.04 13.42
C ASN A 313 4.17 20.38 13.52
N VAL A 314 2.87 20.34 13.84
CA VAL A 314 1.98 21.49 13.71
C VAL A 314 1.68 22.10 15.07
N HIS A 315 1.30 21.30 16.06
CA HIS A 315 0.91 21.83 17.38
C HIS A 315 2.13 22.27 18.20
N ARG A 316 3.17 21.42 18.21
CA ARG A 316 4.43 21.70 18.91
C ARG A 316 5.59 21.21 18.04
N PRO A 317 6.05 22.02 17.06
CA PRO A 317 7.18 21.71 16.21
C PRO A 317 8.37 21.22 17.05
N THR A 318 8.78 19.98 16.83
CA THR A 318 9.82 19.30 17.60
C THR A 318 10.94 18.85 16.67
N GLU A 319 12.17 19.27 16.97
CA GLU A 319 13.36 18.91 16.21
C GLU A 319 13.53 17.38 16.13
N GLY A 320 13.84 16.89 14.93
CA GLY A 320 13.90 15.47 14.59
C GLY A 320 12.59 14.87 14.06
N PHE A 321 11.47 15.59 14.19
CA PHE A 321 10.15 15.11 13.75
C PHE A 321 9.45 16.03 12.76
N LEU A 322 10.08 17.15 12.37
CA LEU A 322 9.51 18.09 11.41
C LEU A 322 9.24 17.42 10.05
N TRP A 323 8.33 17.95 9.22
CA TRP A 323 7.99 17.34 7.94
C TRP A 323 9.20 17.27 7.04
N ALA A 324 10.00 18.34 6.96
CA ALA A 324 11.27 18.35 6.23
C ALA A 324 12.35 17.41 6.80
N GLN A 325 12.12 16.78 7.97
CA GLN A 325 13.01 15.83 8.63
C GLN A 325 12.46 14.40 8.64
N THR A 326 11.19 14.22 8.28
CA THR A 326 10.51 12.92 8.23
C THR A 326 10.06 12.57 6.81
N TYR A 327 9.92 13.56 5.93
CA TYR A 327 9.54 13.46 4.53
C TYR A 327 10.62 14.04 3.61
N ASN A 328 10.85 13.32 2.52
CA ASN A 328 11.56 13.77 1.35
C ASN A 328 10.54 14.07 0.24
N GLU A 329 10.29 15.36 0.01
CA GLU A 329 9.15 15.84 -0.77
C GLU A 329 7.83 15.32 -0.17
N HIS A 330 7.08 14.52 -0.91
CA HIS A 330 5.80 13.93 -0.51
C HIS A 330 5.93 12.48 0.00
N HIS A 331 7.13 11.89 -0.04
CA HIS A 331 7.39 10.53 0.44
C HIS A 331 8.12 10.56 1.79
N PRO A 332 7.78 9.68 2.75
CA PRO A 332 8.59 9.52 3.96
C PRO A 332 10.06 9.22 3.65
N GLY A 333 10.98 9.93 4.32
CA GLY A 333 12.42 9.61 4.30
C GLY A 333 12.75 8.49 5.31
N ASP A 334 14.04 8.28 5.60
CA ASP A 334 14.45 7.21 6.54
C ASP A 334 13.81 7.37 7.93
N ALA A 335 13.73 8.60 8.46
CA ALA A 335 13.05 8.88 9.73
C ALA A 335 11.54 8.60 9.69
N GLY A 336 10.86 8.96 8.59
CA GLY A 336 9.43 8.67 8.42
C GLY A 336 9.15 7.18 8.26
N HIS A 337 9.99 6.46 7.51
CA HIS A 337 9.94 5.00 7.44
C HIS A 337 10.19 4.32 8.79
N LYS A 338 11.15 4.83 9.57
CA LYS A 338 11.38 4.36 10.93
C LYS A 338 10.16 4.59 11.82
N ALA A 339 9.51 5.75 11.73
CA ALA A 339 8.28 6.05 12.45
C ALA A 339 7.10 5.14 12.04
N LEU A 340 6.99 4.75 10.76
CA LEU A 340 6.01 3.75 10.34
C LEU A 340 6.29 2.37 10.92
N ALA A 341 7.56 1.94 10.91
CA ALA A 341 7.96 0.69 11.52
C ALA A 341 7.69 0.67 13.03
N ASP A 342 7.94 1.78 13.72
CA ASP A 342 7.63 1.97 15.14
C ASP A 342 6.17 1.69 15.45
N LEU A 343 5.25 2.21 14.64
CA LEU A 343 3.80 2.00 14.82
C LEU A 343 3.41 0.53 14.64
N ALA A 344 3.92 -0.14 13.60
CA ALA A 344 3.66 -1.55 13.35
C ALA A 344 4.23 -2.46 14.46
N VAL A 345 5.46 -2.16 14.92
CA VAL A 345 6.09 -2.86 16.04
C VAL A 345 5.30 -2.62 17.32
N HIS A 346 4.92 -1.38 17.61
CA HIS A 346 4.16 -1.02 18.81
C HIS A 346 2.81 -1.73 18.86
N LEU A 347 2.03 -1.70 17.78
CA LEU A 347 0.77 -2.45 17.69
C LEU A 347 0.96 -3.95 17.98
N THR A 348 2.01 -4.55 17.43
CA THR A 348 2.31 -5.97 17.64
C THR A 348 2.73 -6.23 19.09
N GLN A 349 3.55 -5.36 19.69
CA GLN A 349 3.93 -5.45 21.11
C GLN A 349 2.73 -5.29 22.05
N GLU A 350 1.82 -4.36 21.80
CA GLU A 350 0.58 -4.22 22.58
C GLU A 350 -0.28 -5.48 22.46
N THR A 351 -0.33 -6.09 21.28
CA THR A 351 -1.03 -7.36 21.08
C THR A 351 -0.40 -8.50 21.89
N VAL A 352 0.93 -8.61 21.90
CA VAL A 352 1.67 -9.58 22.73
C VAL A 352 1.34 -9.40 24.21
N LEU A 353 1.39 -8.16 24.72
CA LEU A 353 1.11 -7.85 26.13
C LEU A 353 -0.37 -8.10 26.48
N GLY A 354 -1.28 -7.77 25.56
CA GLY A 354 -2.71 -8.03 25.71
C GLY A 354 -3.03 -9.52 25.81
N LEU A 355 -2.32 -10.37 25.06
CA LEU A 355 -2.48 -11.83 25.13
C LEU A 355 -2.05 -12.44 26.48
N LEU A 356 -1.12 -11.80 27.21
CA LEU A 356 -0.76 -12.24 28.56
C LEU A 356 -1.88 -11.99 29.57
N SER A 357 -2.60 -10.89 29.40
CA SER A 357 -3.70 -10.49 30.30
C SER A 357 -5.00 -11.20 29.93
N TYR A 358 -5.22 -11.41 28.63
CA TYR A 358 -6.42 -12.01 28.06
C TYR A 358 -5.99 -13.00 26.97
N PRO A 359 -5.76 -14.28 27.32
CA PRO A 359 -5.42 -15.33 26.35
C PRO A 359 -6.52 -15.50 25.28
N PRO A 360 -6.19 -16.07 24.10
CA PRO A 360 -7.18 -16.35 23.06
C PRO A 360 -8.34 -17.18 23.61
N SER A 361 -9.57 -16.73 23.39
CA SER A 361 -10.77 -17.45 23.81
C SER A 361 -11.35 -18.29 22.66
N ARG A 362 -12.20 -19.26 23.01
CA ARG A 362 -12.95 -20.04 22.02
C ARG A 362 -13.88 -19.14 21.19
N ASP A 363 -14.58 -18.20 21.82
CA ASP A 363 -15.47 -17.23 21.16
C ASP A 363 -14.70 -16.34 20.16
N GLU A 364 -13.45 -15.99 20.48
CA GLU A 364 -12.57 -15.26 19.58
C GLU A 364 -12.25 -16.08 18.33
N ALA A 365 -11.90 -17.36 18.51
CA ALA A 365 -11.65 -18.27 17.38
C ALA A 365 -12.91 -18.48 16.52
N GLU A 366 -14.07 -18.72 17.14
CA GLU A 366 -15.35 -18.88 16.43
C GLU A 366 -15.70 -17.62 15.60
N LYS A 367 -15.47 -16.42 16.15
CA LYS A 367 -15.66 -15.17 15.40
C LYS A 367 -14.68 -14.97 14.24
N VAL A 368 -13.45 -15.47 14.35
CA VAL A 368 -12.47 -15.39 13.25
C VAL A 368 -12.89 -16.27 12.08
N GLU A 369 -13.40 -17.47 12.38
CA GLU A 369 -13.83 -18.46 11.37
C GLU A 369 -15.21 -18.16 10.78
N GLY A 370 -16.03 -17.36 11.48
CA GLY A 370 -17.34 -16.92 11.03
C GLY A 370 -17.33 -16.12 9.71
N PRO A 371 -18.49 -15.98 9.06
CA PRO A 371 -18.62 -15.17 7.85
C PRO A 371 -18.33 -13.70 8.15
N LEU A 372 -17.81 -12.99 7.15
CA LEU A 372 -17.71 -11.54 7.21
C LEU A 372 -19.12 -10.93 7.29
N PRO A 373 -19.30 -9.78 7.95
CA PRO A 373 -20.56 -9.04 7.88
C PRO A 373 -20.93 -8.71 6.42
N PRO A 374 -22.19 -8.34 6.12
CA PRO A 374 -22.52 -7.78 4.81
C PRO A 374 -21.68 -6.53 4.52
N PRO A 375 -21.61 -6.05 3.27
CA PRO A 375 -20.95 -4.77 2.97
C PRO A 375 -21.51 -3.62 3.82
N MET A 376 -20.63 -2.79 4.39
CA MET A 376 -20.95 -1.55 5.10
C MET A 376 -21.62 -0.57 4.14
N TYR A 377 -21.06 -0.38 2.93
CA TYR A 377 -21.75 0.31 1.85
C TYR A 377 -22.66 -0.68 1.12
N SER A 378 -23.95 -0.39 1.06
CA SER A 378 -24.95 -1.26 0.42
C SER A 378 -24.53 -1.65 -1.01
N GLY A 379 -24.49 -2.95 -1.29
CA GLY A 379 -24.13 -3.50 -2.60
C GLY A 379 -22.64 -3.39 -2.96
N ASN A 380 -21.77 -2.93 -2.06
CA ASN A 380 -20.35 -2.71 -2.35
C ASN A 380 -19.51 -3.99 -2.26
N LEU A 381 -19.89 -5.00 -3.04
CA LEU A 381 -19.16 -6.26 -3.14
C LEU A 381 -17.96 -6.12 -4.09
N PRO A 382 -16.82 -6.79 -3.82
CA PRO A 382 -15.73 -6.96 -4.79
C PRO A 382 -16.18 -7.86 -5.95
N PRO A 383 -15.41 -7.96 -7.06
CA PRO A 383 -15.82 -8.83 -8.15
C PRO A 383 -15.73 -10.28 -7.66
N SER A 384 -16.62 -11.13 -8.16
CA SER A 384 -16.61 -12.57 -7.82
C SER A 384 -15.25 -13.21 -8.13
N SER A 385 -14.64 -12.78 -9.23
CA SER A 385 -13.31 -13.18 -9.69
C SER A 385 -12.76 -12.11 -10.65
N SER A 386 -11.45 -12.12 -10.86
CA SER A 386 -10.81 -11.20 -11.80
C SER A 386 -9.58 -11.83 -12.43
N VAL A 387 -9.38 -11.59 -13.73
CA VAL A 387 -8.18 -12.01 -14.46
C VAL A 387 -7.32 -10.78 -14.66
N CYS A 388 -6.24 -10.66 -13.89
CA CYS A 388 -5.33 -9.53 -13.95
C CYS A 388 -4.07 -9.86 -14.78
N VAL A 389 -3.92 -9.22 -15.94
CA VAL A 389 -2.81 -9.44 -16.86
C VAL A 389 -1.97 -8.17 -16.96
N VAL A 390 -0.88 -8.14 -16.21
CA VAL A 390 -0.01 -6.96 -16.04
C VAL A 390 1.46 -7.32 -16.27
N GLY A 391 2.30 -6.29 -16.45
CA GLY A 391 3.74 -6.47 -16.63
C GLY A 391 4.06 -7.28 -17.88
N PHE A 392 5.09 -8.14 -17.85
CA PHE A 392 5.45 -8.94 -19.03
C PHE A 392 4.36 -9.90 -19.49
N ASN A 393 3.45 -10.35 -18.60
CA ASN A 393 2.34 -11.21 -19.02
C ASN A 393 1.38 -10.46 -19.95
N PHE A 394 1.35 -9.13 -19.89
CA PHE A 394 0.53 -8.30 -20.78
C PHE A 394 0.89 -8.47 -22.26
N THR A 395 2.18 -8.68 -22.59
CA THR A 395 2.61 -8.87 -23.99
C THR A 395 1.98 -10.10 -24.64
N SER A 396 1.55 -11.08 -23.84
CA SER A 396 0.88 -12.28 -24.35
C SER A 396 -0.51 -12.00 -24.93
N LEU A 397 -1.13 -10.87 -24.58
CA LEU A 397 -2.42 -10.46 -25.13
C LEU A 397 -2.26 -9.76 -26.49
N VAL A 398 -1.12 -9.15 -26.77
CA VAL A 398 -0.93 -8.31 -27.95
C VAL A 398 -0.93 -9.16 -29.22
N VAL A 399 -1.74 -8.73 -30.19
CA VAL A 399 -1.79 -9.27 -31.57
C VAL A 399 -1.00 -8.36 -32.50
N THR A 400 -1.27 -7.05 -32.41
CA THR A 400 -0.68 -6.01 -33.25
C THR A 400 -0.30 -4.82 -32.39
N ALA A 401 0.84 -4.18 -32.69
CA ALA A 401 1.38 -3.02 -31.97
C ALA A 401 1.97 -1.99 -32.97
N GLU A 402 1.15 -1.54 -33.92
CA GLU A 402 1.57 -0.59 -34.96
C GLU A 402 1.75 0.82 -34.37
N GLY A 403 2.98 1.34 -34.38
CA GLY A 403 3.30 2.63 -33.74
C GLY A 403 3.42 2.56 -32.21
N TRP A 404 3.44 1.36 -31.63
CA TRP A 404 3.60 1.13 -30.19
C TRP A 404 4.90 0.38 -29.89
N GLU A 405 5.63 0.83 -28.85
CA GLU A 405 6.87 0.21 -28.40
C GLU A 405 6.73 -0.36 -26.98
N TRP A 406 7.21 -1.59 -26.75
CA TRP A 406 7.28 -2.17 -25.41
C TRP A 406 8.48 -1.59 -24.64
N THR A 407 8.19 -0.64 -23.74
CA THR A 407 9.21 0.23 -23.16
C THR A 407 9.22 0.15 -21.64
N ASN A 408 10.42 0.05 -21.06
CA ASN A 408 10.63 0.25 -19.62
C ASN A 408 10.95 1.72 -19.36
N GLU A 409 9.98 2.46 -18.83
CA GLU A 409 10.18 3.86 -18.42
C GLU A 409 10.51 3.99 -16.92
N GLY A 410 10.88 2.87 -16.29
CA GLY A 410 11.32 2.80 -14.90
C GLY A 410 12.83 2.64 -14.80
N THR A 411 13.28 2.18 -13.64
CA THR A 411 14.69 1.80 -13.41
C THR A 411 14.83 0.28 -13.44
N PRO A 412 16.06 -0.29 -13.47
CA PRO A 412 16.25 -1.72 -13.30
C PRO A 412 15.68 -2.28 -11.99
N GLU A 413 15.73 -1.49 -10.91
CA GLU A 413 15.22 -1.85 -9.58
C GLU A 413 13.69 -1.72 -9.49
N LYS A 414 13.12 -0.79 -10.26
CA LYS A 414 11.69 -0.48 -10.30
C LYS A 414 11.22 -0.37 -11.75
N PRO A 415 11.13 -1.51 -12.46
CA PRO A 415 10.74 -1.49 -13.86
C PRO A 415 9.28 -1.04 -14.01
N LYS A 416 9.02 -0.21 -15.02
CA LYS A 416 7.70 0.28 -15.41
C LYS A 416 7.44 -0.04 -16.88
N TRP A 417 7.31 -1.33 -17.15
CA TRP A 417 7.02 -1.84 -18.49
C TRP A 417 5.61 -1.48 -18.95
N GLY A 418 5.46 -1.16 -20.23
CA GLY A 418 4.19 -0.92 -20.90
C GLY A 418 4.41 -0.70 -22.40
N TYR A 419 3.36 -0.84 -23.20
CA TYR A 419 3.36 -0.37 -24.57
C TYR A 419 3.16 1.14 -24.58
N VAL A 420 4.01 1.87 -25.30
CA VAL A 420 4.00 3.33 -25.41
C VAL A 420 3.87 3.72 -26.88
N ALA A 421 2.95 4.62 -27.18
CA ALA A 421 2.85 5.28 -28.49
C ALA A 421 2.88 6.79 -28.30
N THR A 422 3.41 7.51 -29.28
CA THR A 422 3.55 8.98 -29.27
C THR A 422 2.99 9.65 -30.52
N GLU A 423 2.46 8.89 -31.47
CA GLU A 423 1.96 9.41 -32.74
C GLU A 423 0.45 9.10 -32.91
N PRO A 424 -0.37 10.07 -33.35
CA PRO A 424 -1.75 9.83 -33.75
C PRO A 424 -1.86 8.71 -34.79
N GLY A 425 -2.91 7.90 -34.68
CA GLY A 425 -3.15 6.75 -35.56
C GLY A 425 -2.45 5.46 -35.14
N SER A 426 -1.52 5.50 -34.18
CA SER A 426 -0.90 4.29 -33.63
C SER A 426 -1.95 3.35 -33.04
N GLN A 427 -1.89 2.06 -33.38
CA GLN A 427 -2.89 1.06 -33.03
C GLN A 427 -2.28 -0.13 -32.27
N LEU A 428 -2.89 -0.46 -31.12
CA LEU A 428 -2.58 -1.64 -30.31
C LEU A 428 -3.83 -2.53 -30.25
N VAL A 429 -3.68 -3.80 -30.62
CA VAL A 429 -4.78 -4.79 -30.62
C VAL A 429 -4.48 -5.89 -29.61
N LEU A 430 -5.43 -6.13 -28.69
CA LEU A 430 -5.32 -7.11 -27.61
C LEU A 430 -6.35 -8.24 -27.81
N GLN A 431 -5.90 -9.49 -27.85
CA GLN A 431 -6.77 -10.66 -27.85
C GLN A 431 -7.16 -11.04 -26.41
N LEU A 432 -8.42 -10.80 -26.01
CA LEU A 432 -8.87 -11.04 -24.63
C LEU A 432 -8.96 -12.54 -24.28
N THR A 433 -9.11 -13.37 -25.29
CA THR A 433 -9.48 -14.78 -25.16
C THR A 433 -8.30 -15.71 -24.90
N LYS A 434 -7.06 -15.26 -25.16
CA LYS A 434 -5.81 -15.98 -24.83
C LYS A 434 -5.65 -16.28 -23.33
N ARG A 435 -6.46 -15.66 -22.45
CA ARG A 435 -6.45 -15.89 -20.99
C ARG A 435 -7.79 -16.36 -20.41
N LEU A 436 -8.91 -16.04 -21.07
CA LEU A 436 -10.24 -16.49 -20.66
C LEU A 436 -10.41 -18.02 -20.72
N ALA A 437 -9.73 -18.69 -21.66
CA ALA A 437 -9.84 -20.14 -21.87
C ALA A 437 -9.27 -21.00 -20.71
N VAL A 438 -8.56 -20.41 -19.75
CA VAL A 438 -7.90 -21.15 -18.66
C VAL A 438 -8.47 -20.81 -17.27
N GLU A 439 -8.89 -19.56 -17.04
CA GLU A 439 -9.29 -19.07 -15.70
C GLU A 439 -10.73 -18.56 -15.64
N GLY A 440 -11.35 -18.20 -16.79
CA GLY A 440 -12.71 -17.68 -16.84
C GLY A 440 -13.81 -18.73 -16.63
N ALA A 441 -13.52 -20.02 -16.90
CA ALA A 441 -14.50 -21.09 -16.83
C ALA A 441 -14.94 -21.44 -15.40
N GLU A 442 -14.05 -21.32 -14.40
CA GLU A 442 -14.37 -21.54 -12.98
C GLU A 442 -15.01 -20.31 -12.32
N ALA A 443 -14.78 -19.14 -12.93
CA ALA A 443 -15.14 -17.82 -12.42
C ALA A 443 -16.60 -17.40 -12.69
N LEU A 444 -17.29 -18.08 -13.60
CA LEU A 444 -18.64 -17.75 -14.05
C LEU A 444 -19.67 -18.63 -13.32
N ASP A 445 -20.09 -18.20 -12.14
CA ASP A 445 -21.20 -18.81 -11.43
C ASP A 445 -22.49 -18.66 -12.27
N GLY A 446 -23.08 -19.78 -12.70
CA GLY A 446 -24.29 -19.80 -13.55
C GLY A 446 -24.06 -19.79 -15.06
N ALA A 447 -22.82 -19.93 -15.57
CA ALA A 447 -22.63 -20.20 -17.00
C ALA A 447 -23.22 -21.55 -17.37
N SER A 448 -24.07 -21.59 -18.40
CA SER A 448 -24.52 -22.85 -18.98
C SER A 448 -23.30 -23.65 -19.43
N THR A 449 -23.15 -24.86 -18.90
CA THR A 449 -22.11 -25.80 -19.30
C THR A 449 -22.43 -26.29 -20.71
N ILE A 450 -21.47 -26.12 -21.61
CA ILE A 450 -21.55 -26.72 -22.95
C ILE A 450 -21.19 -28.21 -22.81
N ALA A 451 -21.60 -29.05 -23.76
CA ALA A 451 -21.45 -30.52 -23.73
C ALA A 451 -20.00 -31.04 -23.53
N ASP A 452 -18.99 -30.18 -23.64
CA ASP A 452 -17.57 -30.46 -23.41
C ASP A 452 -17.06 -30.04 -22.02
N GLY A 453 -17.90 -29.44 -21.17
CA GLY A 453 -17.55 -28.94 -19.83
C GLY A 453 -17.07 -27.49 -19.77
N SER A 454 -17.05 -26.75 -20.89
CA SER A 454 -16.69 -25.32 -20.90
C SER A 454 -17.88 -24.40 -20.52
N ALA A 455 -17.59 -23.26 -19.90
CA ALA A 455 -18.58 -22.25 -19.52
C ALA A 455 -19.01 -21.42 -20.75
N SER A 456 -20.33 -21.31 -21.02
CA SER A 456 -20.82 -20.41 -22.07
C SER A 456 -20.77 -18.94 -21.64
N ILE A 457 -19.94 -18.14 -22.32
CA ILE A 457 -19.84 -16.67 -22.13
C ILE A 457 -20.69 -15.87 -23.10
N LYS A 458 -21.46 -16.54 -23.98
CA LYS A 458 -22.26 -15.85 -25.00
C LYS A 458 -23.35 -14.99 -24.36
N GLY A 459 -23.46 -13.74 -24.81
CA GLY A 459 -24.42 -12.75 -24.31
C GLY A 459 -24.10 -12.17 -22.93
N SER A 460 -22.98 -12.58 -22.32
CA SER A 460 -22.54 -12.01 -21.05
C SER A 460 -21.80 -10.69 -21.27
N THR A 461 -21.98 -9.76 -20.33
CA THR A 461 -21.35 -8.44 -20.35
C THR A 461 -20.53 -8.26 -19.08
N PHE A 462 -19.25 -7.92 -19.22
CA PHE A 462 -18.36 -7.67 -18.08
C PHE A 462 -17.48 -6.45 -18.33
N PRO A 463 -17.05 -5.75 -17.28
CA PRO A 463 -16.06 -4.70 -17.40
C PRO A 463 -14.66 -5.26 -17.68
N VAL A 464 -14.04 -4.72 -18.72
CA VAL A 464 -12.63 -4.84 -19.04
C VAL A 464 -11.96 -3.52 -18.65
N LEU A 465 -11.00 -3.59 -17.73
CA LEU A 465 -10.30 -2.42 -17.20
C LEU A 465 -8.90 -2.33 -17.81
N LEU A 466 -8.69 -1.32 -18.66
CA LEU A 466 -7.40 -1.03 -19.28
C LEU A 466 -6.52 -0.27 -18.29
N HIS A 467 -5.33 -0.79 -17.97
CA HIS A 467 -4.35 -0.08 -17.16
C HIS A 467 -3.55 0.86 -18.04
N TYR A 468 -3.62 2.16 -17.76
CA TYR A 468 -2.93 3.18 -18.53
C TYR A 468 -2.24 4.19 -17.61
N LEU A 469 -1.19 4.83 -18.13
CA LEU A 469 -0.51 5.91 -17.41
C LEU A 469 -1.31 7.20 -17.58
N GLN A 470 -1.62 7.88 -16.48
CA GLN A 470 -1.90 9.32 -16.51
C GLN A 470 -0.67 10.10 -16.07
N SER A 471 -0.40 11.21 -16.75
CA SER A 471 0.64 12.20 -16.37
C SER A 471 0.17 13.63 -16.68
N TYR A 472 0.98 14.63 -16.32
CA TYR A 472 0.65 16.05 -16.46
C TYR A 472 1.23 16.75 -17.68
N VAL A 473 2.07 16.06 -18.46
CA VAL A 473 2.74 16.63 -19.64
C VAL A 473 3.07 15.54 -20.66
N GLY A 474 3.02 15.90 -21.93
CA GLY A 474 3.24 15.07 -23.11
C GLY A 474 2.09 14.11 -23.46
N MET A 475 0.98 14.12 -22.71
CA MET A 475 -0.01 13.03 -22.74
C MET A 475 -1.13 13.27 -23.76
N GLY A 476 -1.52 12.20 -24.46
CA GLY A 476 -2.59 12.19 -25.46
C GLY A 476 -3.90 11.55 -25.01
N THR A 477 -4.86 11.48 -25.94
CA THR A 477 -6.10 10.70 -25.79
C THR A 477 -6.04 9.46 -26.67
N ALA A 478 -6.56 8.32 -26.21
CA ALA A 478 -6.75 7.12 -27.02
C ALA A 478 -8.23 6.71 -27.07
N ARG A 479 -8.66 6.16 -28.20
CA ARG A 479 -9.95 5.50 -28.38
C ARG A 479 -9.79 4.02 -28.06
N VAL A 480 -10.65 3.47 -27.21
CA VAL A 480 -10.70 2.04 -26.88
C VAL A 480 -12.01 1.47 -27.39
N GLU A 481 -11.94 0.48 -28.28
CA GLU A 481 -13.06 -0.12 -28.99
C GLU A 481 -12.94 -1.64 -29.05
N CYS A 482 -14.07 -2.32 -29.26
CA CYS A 482 -14.11 -3.77 -29.41
C CYS A 482 -14.01 -4.16 -30.89
N GLY A 483 -13.29 -5.24 -31.15
CA GLY A 483 -13.19 -5.89 -32.45
C GLY A 483 -13.49 -7.38 -32.35
N GLY A 484 -13.53 -8.06 -33.50
CA GLY A 484 -13.85 -9.48 -33.57
C GLY A 484 -15.31 -9.78 -33.20
N GLU A 485 -15.53 -10.82 -32.39
CA GLU A 485 -16.81 -11.34 -31.95
C GLU A 485 -17.24 -10.82 -30.55
N CYS A 486 -16.86 -9.58 -30.22
CA CYS A 486 -17.38 -8.86 -29.07
C CYS A 486 -17.76 -7.41 -29.39
N GLU A 487 -18.74 -6.91 -28.64
CA GLU A 487 -19.32 -5.58 -28.80
C GLU A 487 -19.08 -4.74 -27.54
N CYS A 488 -18.77 -3.47 -27.75
CA CYS A 488 -18.81 -2.46 -26.68
C CYS A 488 -19.08 -1.08 -27.25
N THR A 489 -19.56 -0.18 -26.38
CA THR A 489 -19.54 1.24 -26.68
C THR A 489 -18.12 1.74 -26.49
N GLY A 490 -17.47 2.17 -27.58
CA GLY A 490 -16.10 2.66 -27.48
C GLY A 490 -15.98 3.87 -26.57
N VAL A 491 -14.84 3.98 -25.88
CA VAL A 491 -14.56 5.04 -24.90
C VAL A 491 -13.32 5.83 -25.30
N ASN A 492 -13.33 7.14 -25.04
CA ASN A 492 -12.14 7.96 -25.18
C ASN A 492 -11.47 8.06 -23.82
N VAL A 493 -10.23 7.60 -23.73
CA VAL A 493 -9.42 7.62 -22.51
C VAL A 493 -8.41 8.73 -22.63
N ASP A 494 -8.49 9.68 -21.72
CA ASP A 494 -7.57 10.80 -21.66
C ASP A 494 -6.47 10.55 -20.63
N ALA A 495 -5.23 10.59 -21.08
CA ALA A 495 -4.06 10.33 -20.25
C ALA A 495 -3.48 11.58 -19.57
N LEU A 496 -4.05 12.76 -19.82
CA LEU A 496 -3.62 14.00 -19.18
C LEU A 496 -4.38 14.26 -17.87
N HIS A 497 -3.66 14.52 -16.77
CA HIS A 497 -4.25 15.02 -15.52
C HIS A 497 -3.52 16.25 -14.99
N ALA A 498 -4.18 17.02 -14.11
CA ALA A 498 -3.67 18.29 -13.63
C ALA A 498 -2.55 18.18 -12.58
N GLY A 499 -2.56 17.11 -11.78
CA GLY A 499 -1.60 16.93 -10.68
C GLY A 499 -0.19 16.61 -11.18
N ARG A 500 0.86 17.17 -10.54
CA ARG A 500 2.27 16.99 -10.95
C ARG A 500 2.87 15.64 -10.54
N SER A 501 2.18 14.55 -10.85
CA SER A 501 2.65 13.19 -10.62
C SER A 501 2.32 12.30 -11.82
N SER A 502 2.79 11.07 -11.85
CA SER A 502 2.35 10.10 -12.86
C SER A 502 1.94 8.81 -12.18
N GLN A 503 0.74 8.32 -12.48
CA GLN A 503 0.17 7.14 -11.84
C GLN A 503 -0.53 6.23 -12.84
N THR A 504 -0.67 4.96 -12.47
CA THR A 504 -1.44 4.00 -13.26
C THR A 504 -2.91 4.14 -12.89
N TYR A 505 -3.72 4.47 -13.89
CA TYR A 505 -5.17 4.52 -13.80
C TYR A 505 -5.79 3.35 -14.55
N MET A 506 -7.09 3.16 -14.33
CA MET A 506 -7.89 2.18 -15.02
C MET A 506 -8.99 2.88 -15.79
N ALA A 507 -9.23 2.44 -17.03
CA ALA A 507 -10.37 2.85 -17.84
C ALA A 507 -11.25 1.62 -18.06
N ALA A 508 -12.52 1.70 -17.66
CA ALA A 508 -13.46 0.60 -17.80
C ALA A 508 -14.17 0.65 -19.16
N VAL A 509 -14.24 -0.50 -19.82
CA VAL A 509 -15.01 -0.74 -21.04
C VAL A 509 -15.93 -1.90 -20.79
N MET A 510 -17.24 -1.72 -20.98
CA MET A 510 -18.20 -2.82 -20.85
C MET A 510 -18.19 -3.63 -22.14
N VAL A 511 -17.73 -4.87 -22.08
CA VAL A 511 -17.59 -5.75 -23.23
C VAL A 511 -18.63 -6.86 -23.17
N THR A 512 -19.39 -7.01 -24.25
CA THR A 512 -20.40 -8.06 -24.44
C THR A 512 -19.89 -9.08 -25.45
N TRP A 513 -19.85 -10.35 -25.06
CA TRP A 513 -19.47 -11.44 -25.96
C TRP A 513 -20.65 -11.84 -26.85
N ILE A 514 -20.50 -11.71 -28.17
CA ILE A 514 -21.57 -11.97 -29.12
C ILE A 514 -21.72 -13.47 -29.37
N ASN A 515 -20.60 -14.20 -29.34
CA ASN A 515 -20.54 -15.61 -29.66
C ASN A 515 -19.70 -16.40 -28.64
N GLN A 516 -19.74 -17.73 -28.75
CA GLN A 516 -18.95 -18.63 -27.91
C GLN A 516 -17.49 -18.75 -28.38
N THR A 517 -17.11 -18.15 -29.52
CA THR A 517 -15.74 -18.24 -30.02
C THR A 517 -14.80 -17.39 -29.18
N LEU A 518 -13.54 -17.77 -29.20
CA LEU A 518 -12.44 -17.09 -28.54
C LEU A 518 -11.85 -16.00 -29.45
N ASP A 519 -12.66 -15.26 -30.20
CA ASP A 519 -12.17 -14.17 -31.05
C ASP A 519 -12.67 -12.78 -30.61
N CYS A 520 -12.39 -12.38 -29.37
CA CYS A 520 -12.71 -11.03 -28.89
C CYS A 520 -11.45 -10.19 -28.74
N GLU A 521 -11.47 -9.02 -29.37
CA GLU A 521 -10.36 -8.07 -29.39
C GLU A 521 -10.72 -6.75 -28.71
N LEU A 522 -9.72 -6.14 -28.10
CA LEU A 522 -9.77 -4.74 -27.66
C LEU A 522 -8.74 -3.94 -28.47
N GLN A 523 -9.20 -2.93 -29.20
CA GLN A 523 -8.40 -2.08 -30.05
C GLN A 523 -8.20 -0.72 -29.37
N ILE A 524 -6.95 -0.28 -29.27
CA ILE A 524 -6.56 1.00 -28.68
C ILE A 524 -5.87 1.84 -29.76
N THR A 525 -6.49 2.95 -30.14
CA THR A 525 -5.99 3.86 -31.18
C THR A 525 -5.66 5.23 -30.58
N VAL A 526 -4.42 5.68 -30.71
CA VAL A 526 -4.04 7.04 -30.28
C VAL A 526 -4.71 8.06 -31.19
N LEU A 527 -5.42 9.03 -30.61
CA LEU A 527 -6.16 10.03 -31.36
C LEU A 527 -5.29 11.25 -31.67
N ASP A 528 -5.63 11.92 -32.78
CA ASP A 528 -5.16 13.29 -33.08
C ASP A 528 -5.93 14.32 -32.23
N LYS A 529 -5.99 14.06 -30.92
CA LYS A 529 -6.62 14.92 -29.93
C LYS A 529 -5.81 14.86 -28.65
N SER A 530 -5.46 16.04 -28.14
CA SER A 530 -4.81 16.20 -26.85
C SER A 530 -5.41 17.39 -26.11
N ARG A 531 -5.49 17.28 -24.78
CA ARG A 531 -5.74 18.43 -23.89
C ARG A 531 -4.44 19.11 -23.47
N ASP A 532 -3.29 18.54 -23.82
CA ASP A 532 -2.01 19.11 -23.47
C ASP A 532 -1.77 20.37 -24.31
N VAL A 533 -1.49 21.47 -23.62
CA VAL A 533 -1.23 22.77 -24.25
C VAL A 533 0.04 22.77 -25.10
N GLU A 534 0.98 21.87 -24.83
CA GLU A 534 2.23 21.71 -25.59
C GLU A 534 2.08 20.73 -26.78
N GLY A 535 0.93 20.07 -26.94
CA GLY A 535 0.64 19.22 -28.11
C GLY A 535 1.18 17.79 -28.05
N GLY A 536 1.14 17.13 -26.89
CA GLY A 536 1.61 15.76 -26.72
C GLY A 536 0.56 14.67 -27.03
N HIS A 537 1.00 13.55 -27.62
CA HIS A 537 0.16 12.39 -27.94
C HIS A 537 0.60 11.10 -27.23
N LYS A 538 1.46 11.20 -26.21
CA LYS A 538 1.93 10.02 -25.50
C LYS A 538 0.77 9.28 -24.84
N PHE A 539 0.65 8.00 -25.12
CA PHE A 539 -0.25 7.10 -24.41
C PHE A 539 0.51 5.84 -24.02
N LYS A 540 0.28 5.36 -22.80
CA LYS A 540 0.92 4.13 -22.31
C LYS A 540 -0.10 3.19 -21.72
N VAL A 541 -0.02 1.93 -22.12
CA VAL A 541 -0.81 0.81 -21.58
C VAL A 541 0.12 -0.20 -20.92
N SER A 542 -0.16 -0.58 -19.69
CA SER A 542 0.71 -1.47 -18.89
C SER A 542 0.04 -2.79 -18.48
N GLY A 543 -1.25 -2.95 -18.77
CA GLY A 543 -2.00 -4.11 -18.34
C GLY A 543 -3.48 -4.02 -18.66
N LEU A 544 -4.18 -5.10 -18.33
CA LEU A 544 -5.62 -5.22 -18.49
C LEU A 544 -6.17 -6.15 -17.41
N VAL A 545 -7.38 -5.87 -16.95
CA VAL A 545 -8.14 -6.73 -16.05
C VAL A 545 -9.50 -7.05 -16.65
N ILE A 546 -9.96 -8.29 -16.50
CA ILE A 546 -11.36 -8.68 -16.71
C ILE A 546 -11.95 -8.94 -15.33
N ALA A 547 -13.04 -8.23 -14.96
CA ALA A 547 -13.63 -8.34 -13.62
C ALA A 547 -15.04 -8.92 -13.68
N PHE A 548 -15.21 -10.16 -13.24
CA PHE A 548 -16.49 -10.88 -13.31
C PHE A 548 -17.39 -10.58 -12.10
N GLY A 549 -18.69 -10.49 -12.34
CA GLY A 549 -19.67 -10.13 -11.31
C GLY A 549 -19.71 -8.63 -10.97
N TYR A 550 -18.92 -7.81 -11.67
CA TYR A 550 -19.11 -6.36 -11.69
C TYR A 550 -20.09 -5.95 -12.78
N ASP A 551 -20.96 -5.00 -12.43
CA ASP A 551 -21.81 -4.30 -13.39
C ASP A 551 -21.23 -2.92 -13.71
N ALA A 552 -21.93 -2.18 -14.58
CA ALA A 552 -21.52 -0.84 -14.96
C ALA A 552 -21.52 0.14 -13.76
N ALA A 553 -22.39 -0.06 -12.76
CA ALA A 553 -22.44 0.80 -11.57
C ALA A 553 -21.24 0.58 -10.66
N ALA A 554 -20.77 -0.67 -10.55
CA ALA A 554 -19.58 -1.05 -9.79
C ALA A 554 -18.30 -0.42 -10.36
N VAL A 555 -18.25 -0.09 -11.65
CA VAL A 555 -17.08 0.54 -12.28
C VAL A 555 -17.31 2.00 -12.70
N ALA A 556 -18.49 2.57 -12.43
CA ALA A 556 -18.88 3.90 -12.91
C ALA A 556 -18.00 5.05 -12.36
N SER A 557 -17.30 4.81 -11.25
CA SER A 557 -16.40 5.78 -10.62
C SER A 557 -14.92 5.51 -10.92
N VAL A 558 -14.59 4.44 -11.62
CA VAL A 558 -13.21 4.14 -12.03
C VAL A 558 -12.69 5.24 -12.95
N GLY A 559 -11.50 5.75 -12.67
CA GLY A 559 -10.86 6.82 -13.46
C GLY A 559 -11.39 8.24 -13.21
N LYS A 560 -12.31 8.45 -12.26
CA LYS A 560 -12.84 9.80 -11.91
C LYS A 560 -12.12 10.46 -10.72
N TRP A 561 -11.12 9.78 -10.17
CA TRP A 561 -10.40 10.20 -8.97
C TRP A 561 -9.24 11.10 -9.36
N HIS A 562 -9.25 12.33 -8.88
CA HIS A 562 -8.14 13.24 -9.07
C HIS A 562 -7.40 13.30 -7.74
N LEU A 563 -6.07 13.18 -7.78
CA LEU A 563 -5.29 13.82 -6.72
C LEU A 563 -5.68 15.30 -6.67
N PRO A 564 -5.74 15.93 -5.49
CA PRO A 564 -5.85 17.38 -5.41
C PRO A 564 -4.85 18.01 -6.38
N SER A 565 -5.32 18.93 -7.22
CA SER A 565 -4.40 19.85 -7.89
C SER A 565 -3.58 20.56 -6.80
N ASP A 566 -2.27 20.69 -7.03
CA ASP A 566 -1.40 21.57 -6.25
C ASP A 566 -1.78 23.04 -6.55
N ASP A 567 -3.04 23.42 -6.33
CA ASP A 567 -3.52 24.80 -6.48
C ASP A 567 -3.02 25.69 -5.34
#